data_AF-A0AA51R4N7-F1
#
_entry.id   AF-A0AA51R4N7-F1
#
_cell.length_a   1.000
_cell.length_b   1.000
_cell.length_c   1.000
_cell.angle_alpha   90.00
_cell.angle_beta   90.00
_cell.angle_gamma   90.00
#
_symmetry.space_group_name_H-M   'P 1'
#
loop_
_entity.id
_entity.type
_entity.pdbx_description
1 polymer ?
#
loop_
_entity_poly.entity_id
_entity_poly.type
_entity_poly.pdbx_seq_one_letter_code
_entity_poly.pdbx_strand_id
1 'polypeptide(L)'
;MMSNDLESQLVDQPIKAFVSYSQKDEKYLTEFSAHMRPLLRLKQVVVWDDRAIDVGDEWEECIYRELDEADIVICLVSSDFIASDFCYEKELDRALDAHRKGQKVVVPVLLRSCFWKELPLSKLGWTPRQWITSHENRDEAWTEVVTKLRKIILDIKK
;
A
#
# COMPACT_ATOMS: atom_id res chain seq x y z
N MET A 1 11.67 -29.91 20.05
CA MET A 1 12.67 -28.82 19.97
C MET A 1 12.68 -28.12 18.59
N MET A 2 11.71 -28.37 17.69
CA MET A 2 11.61 -27.73 16.36
C MET A 2 10.61 -26.56 16.31
N SER A 3 10.03 -26.17 17.45
CA SER A 3 8.95 -25.18 17.52
C SER A 3 9.43 -23.73 17.71
N ASN A 4 10.58 -23.51 18.36
CA ASN A 4 11.11 -22.16 18.61
C ASN A 4 11.75 -21.49 17.39
N ASP A 5 12.31 -22.27 16.46
CA ASP A 5 13.02 -21.72 15.29
C ASP A 5 12.05 -21.19 14.23
N LEU A 6 10.86 -21.81 14.10
CA LEU A 6 9.84 -21.37 13.15
C LEU A 6 9.13 -20.09 13.65
N GLU A 7 8.84 -19.99 14.95
CA GLU A 7 8.31 -18.77 15.56
C GLU A 7 9.32 -17.62 15.51
N SER A 8 10.62 -17.90 15.74
CA SER A 8 11.72 -16.93 15.59
C SER A 8 11.87 -16.42 14.14
N GLN A 9 11.69 -17.30 13.14
CA GLN A 9 11.75 -16.93 11.73
C GLN A 9 10.55 -16.12 11.24
N LEU A 10 9.37 -16.30 11.85
CA LEU A 10 8.16 -15.53 11.52
C LEU A 10 8.24 -14.06 12.00
N VAL A 11 8.98 -13.79 13.08
CA VAL A 11 9.15 -12.42 13.62
C VAL A 11 10.11 -11.57 12.78
N ASP A 12 10.99 -12.20 11.99
CA ASP A 12 12.03 -11.50 11.20
C ASP A 12 11.68 -11.36 9.69
N GLN A 13 10.52 -11.85 9.25
CA GLN A 13 10.10 -11.63 7.86
C GLN A 13 9.77 -10.15 7.60
N PRO A 14 10.13 -9.60 6.42
CA PRO A 14 9.69 -8.27 6.03
C PRO A 14 8.17 -8.26 5.86
N ILE A 15 7.53 -7.17 6.28
CA ILE A 15 6.11 -6.93 6.02
C ILE A 15 5.88 -6.87 4.51
N LYS A 16 4.84 -7.53 4.00
CA LYS A 16 4.44 -7.47 2.60
C LYS A 16 3.49 -6.31 2.37
N ALA A 17 3.87 -5.36 1.52
CA ALA A 17 3.04 -4.23 1.14
C ALA A 17 2.67 -4.29 -0.35
N PHE A 18 1.38 -4.21 -0.65
CA PHE A 18 0.84 -4.07 -2.00
C PHE A 18 0.51 -2.61 -2.27
N VAL A 19 0.95 -2.05 -3.40
CA VAL A 19 0.60 -0.69 -3.80
C VAL A 19 -0.44 -0.71 -4.91
N SER A 20 -1.64 -0.26 -4.57
CA SER A 20 -2.73 -0.06 -5.53
C SER A 20 -2.73 1.39 -6.01
N TYR A 21 -2.68 1.59 -7.32
CA TYR A 21 -2.60 2.90 -7.95
C TYR A 21 -3.17 2.84 -9.38
N SER A 22 -3.42 4.00 -9.98
CA SER A 22 -3.71 4.05 -11.42
C SER A 22 -2.42 4.16 -12.22
N GLN A 23 -2.30 3.45 -13.35
CA GLN A 23 -1.14 3.58 -14.24
C GLN A 23 -0.87 5.03 -14.69
N LYS A 24 -1.91 5.87 -14.78
CA LYS A 24 -1.76 7.32 -15.07
C LYS A 24 -1.04 8.09 -13.97
N ASP A 25 -0.88 7.50 -12.80
CA ASP A 25 -0.21 8.03 -11.61
C ASP A 25 1.17 7.40 -11.37
N GLU A 26 1.74 6.66 -12.34
CA GLU A 26 3.03 5.98 -12.22
C GLU A 26 4.18 6.90 -11.77
N LYS A 27 4.14 8.18 -12.17
CA LYS A 27 5.12 9.18 -11.69
C LYS A 27 5.11 9.34 -10.17
N TYR A 28 3.94 9.29 -9.53
CA TYR A 28 3.80 9.39 -8.07
C TYR A 28 4.20 8.08 -7.40
N LEU A 29 3.90 6.94 -8.02
CA LEU A 29 4.40 5.65 -7.57
C LEU A 29 5.94 5.65 -7.55
N THR A 30 6.59 6.17 -8.59
CA THR A 30 8.05 6.25 -8.67
C THR A 30 8.65 7.13 -7.56
N GLU A 31 8.06 8.29 -7.30
CA GLU A 31 8.45 9.16 -6.17
C GLU A 31 8.28 8.43 -4.83
N PHE A 32 7.11 7.82 -4.61
CA PHE A 32 6.83 7.03 -3.41
C PHE A 32 7.83 5.88 -3.22
N SER A 33 8.11 5.11 -4.27
CA SER A 33 9.08 4.01 -4.25
C SER A 33 10.48 4.48 -3.85
N ALA A 34 10.90 5.67 -4.31
CA ALA A 34 12.19 6.26 -3.93
C ALA A 34 12.25 6.58 -2.43
N HIS A 35 11.19 7.20 -1.89
CA HIS A 35 11.07 7.53 -0.46
C HIS A 35 10.97 6.28 0.44
N MET A 36 10.41 5.17 -0.06
CA MET A 36 10.33 3.90 0.67
C MET A 36 11.66 3.15 0.74
N ARG A 37 12.66 3.46 -0.12
CA ARG A 37 13.94 2.73 -0.21
C ARG A 37 14.66 2.49 1.13
N PRO A 38 14.69 3.43 2.10
CA PRO A 38 15.29 3.18 3.41
C PRO A 38 14.65 1.99 4.12
N LEU A 39 13.33 1.83 4.09
CA LEU A 39 12.63 0.74 4.76
C LEU A 39 12.88 -0.61 4.09
N LEU A 40 12.98 -0.63 2.75
CA LEU A 40 13.35 -1.82 1.98
C LEU A 40 14.80 -2.25 2.29
N ARG A 41 15.74 -1.30 2.35
CA ARG A 41 17.15 -1.57 2.69
C ARG A 41 17.32 -2.13 4.09
N LEU A 42 16.48 -1.68 5.03
CA LEU A 42 16.41 -2.20 6.39
C LEU A 42 15.64 -3.52 6.49
N LYS A 43 15.18 -4.10 5.36
CA LYS A 43 14.38 -5.33 5.30
C LYS A 43 13.14 -5.29 6.21
N GLN A 44 12.58 -4.10 6.44
CA GLN A 44 11.39 -3.94 7.26
C GLN A 44 10.12 -4.26 6.46
N VAL A 45 10.16 -4.00 5.16
CA VAL A 45 9.04 -4.16 4.24
C VAL A 45 9.56 -4.56 2.86
N VAL A 46 8.80 -5.41 2.17
CA VAL A 46 8.88 -5.63 0.73
C VAL A 46 7.66 -5.01 0.08
N VAL A 47 7.83 -4.37 -1.07
CA VAL A 47 6.77 -3.64 -1.75
C VAL A 47 6.55 -4.26 -3.12
N TRP A 48 5.30 -4.57 -3.43
CA TRP A 48 4.86 -5.08 -4.72
C TRP A 48 3.89 -4.09 -5.38
N ASP A 49 4.02 -3.95 -6.70
CA ASP A 49 3.11 -3.23 -7.59
C ASP A 49 3.08 -3.92 -8.97
N ASP A 50 2.10 -3.57 -9.81
CA ASP A 50 1.84 -4.25 -11.08
C ASP A 50 3.01 -4.22 -12.09
N ARG A 51 4.02 -3.36 -11.90
CA ARG A 51 5.23 -3.34 -12.74
C ARG A 51 6.12 -4.57 -12.53
N ALA A 52 5.85 -5.37 -11.50
CA ALA A 52 6.54 -6.62 -11.23
C ALA A 52 5.93 -7.83 -11.97
N ILE A 53 4.85 -7.65 -12.74
CA ILE A 53 4.25 -8.70 -13.56
C ILE A 53 5.12 -8.92 -14.80
N ASP A 54 5.55 -10.15 -15.05
CA ASP A 54 6.39 -10.51 -16.20
C ASP A 54 5.57 -10.74 -17.47
N VAL A 55 6.20 -10.56 -18.63
CA VAL A 55 5.57 -10.83 -19.92
C VAL A 55 5.23 -12.31 -20.04
N GLY A 56 3.95 -12.62 -20.18
CA GLY A 56 3.44 -13.98 -20.28
C GLY A 56 2.75 -14.49 -19.02
N ASP A 57 2.79 -13.73 -17.92
CA ASP A 57 2.01 -14.02 -16.73
C ASP A 57 0.53 -13.64 -16.93
N GLU A 58 -0.35 -14.43 -16.31
CA GLU A 58 -1.76 -14.05 -16.14
C GLU A 58 -1.83 -12.94 -15.08
N TRP A 59 -1.86 -11.69 -15.56
CA TRP A 59 -1.76 -10.47 -14.75
C TRP A 59 -2.74 -10.46 -13.57
N GLU A 60 -3.99 -10.88 -13.80
CA GLU A 60 -5.07 -10.90 -12.82
C GLU A 60 -4.73 -11.86 -11.66
N GLU A 61 -4.25 -13.07 -11.95
CA GLU A 61 -3.86 -14.04 -10.92
C GLU A 61 -2.70 -13.55 -10.06
N CYS A 62 -1.72 -12.87 -10.68
CA CYS A 62 -0.61 -12.25 -9.96
C CYS A 62 -1.09 -11.16 -9.01
N ILE A 63 -1.96 -10.26 -9.47
CA ILE A 63 -2.53 -9.20 -8.62
C ILE A 63 -3.30 -9.79 -7.43
N TYR A 64 -4.20 -10.76 -7.67
CA TYR A 64 -4.98 -11.37 -6.60
C TYR A 64 -4.10 -12.04 -5.55
N ARG A 65 -3.08 -12.80 -5.97
CA ARG A 65 -2.15 -13.47 -5.06
C ARG A 65 -1.43 -12.46 -4.17
N GLU A 66 -0.84 -11.42 -4.76
CA GLU A 66 -0.05 -10.43 -4.02
C GLU A 66 -0.94 -9.57 -3.12
N LEU A 67 -2.15 -9.22 -3.58
CA LEU A 67 -3.14 -8.52 -2.77
C LEU A 67 -3.58 -9.37 -1.57
N ASP A 68 -3.78 -10.68 -1.75
CA ASP A 68 -4.17 -11.60 -0.70
C ASP A 68 -3.07 -11.77 0.35
N GLU A 69 -1.83 -11.97 -0.10
CA GLU A 69 -0.65 -12.17 0.75
C GLU A 69 -0.17 -10.89 1.45
N ALA A 70 -0.60 -9.71 1.00
CA ALA A 70 -0.15 -8.44 1.59
C ALA A 70 -0.69 -8.22 3.01
N ASP A 71 0.22 -7.83 3.91
CA ASP A 71 -0.08 -7.35 5.26
C ASP A 71 -0.59 -5.90 5.23
N ILE A 72 -0.10 -5.10 4.28
CA ILE A 72 -0.49 -3.71 4.08
C ILE A 72 -0.90 -3.48 2.62
N VAL A 73 -2.05 -2.85 2.41
CA VAL A 73 -2.50 -2.39 1.09
C VAL A 73 -2.47 -0.87 1.07
N ILE A 74 -1.62 -0.29 0.24
CA ILE A 74 -1.41 1.15 0.12
C ILE A 74 -2.15 1.63 -1.12
N CYS A 75 -3.21 2.42 -0.95
CA CYS A 75 -4.00 2.93 -2.07
C CYS A 75 -3.58 4.35 -2.40
N LEU A 76 -2.94 4.59 -3.56
CA LEU A 76 -2.59 5.92 -4.03
C LEU A 76 -3.84 6.60 -4.65
N VAL A 77 -4.60 7.29 -3.82
CA VAL A 77 -5.92 7.85 -4.14
C VAL A 77 -5.80 9.10 -5.01
N SER A 78 -6.38 9.03 -6.20
CA SER A 78 -6.50 10.12 -7.17
C SER A 78 -7.83 10.00 -7.93
N SER A 79 -8.17 11.00 -8.75
CA SER A 79 -9.31 10.89 -9.65
C SER A 79 -9.19 9.74 -10.66
N ASP A 80 -7.97 9.39 -11.11
CA ASP A 80 -7.75 8.30 -12.05
C ASP A 80 -7.78 6.93 -11.34
N PHE A 81 -7.34 6.86 -10.08
CA PHE A 81 -7.51 5.68 -9.23
C PHE A 81 -8.99 5.35 -8.99
N ILE A 82 -9.79 6.38 -8.70
CA ILE A 82 -11.24 6.20 -8.50
C ILE A 82 -11.94 5.79 -9.78
N ALA A 83 -11.47 6.30 -10.93
CA ALA A 83 -12.02 5.97 -12.23
C ALA A 83 -11.54 4.62 -12.77
N SER A 84 -10.48 4.03 -12.21
CA SER A 84 -10.02 2.70 -12.60
C SER A 84 -10.89 1.61 -11.98
N ASP A 85 -10.98 0.48 -12.70
CA ASP A 85 -11.86 -0.64 -12.33
C ASP A 85 -11.54 -1.22 -10.94
N PHE A 86 -10.30 -1.09 -10.44
CA PHE A 86 -9.90 -1.50 -9.08
C PHE A 86 -10.81 -0.96 -7.96
N CYS A 87 -11.34 0.27 -8.10
CA CYS A 87 -12.25 0.85 -7.10
C CYS A 87 -13.67 0.28 -7.15
N TYR A 88 -14.08 -0.28 -8.29
CA TYR A 88 -15.42 -0.83 -8.53
C TYR A 88 -15.45 -2.37 -8.56
N GLU A 89 -14.28 -3.01 -8.51
CA GLU A 89 -14.11 -4.46 -8.51
C GLU A 89 -14.03 -5.06 -7.09
N LYS A 90 -14.11 -6.40 -7.03
CA LYS A 90 -14.11 -7.20 -5.79
C LYS A 90 -12.82 -7.07 -4.96
N GLU A 91 -11.74 -6.59 -5.56
CA GLU A 91 -10.41 -6.51 -4.96
C GLU A 91 -10.37 -5.56 -3.76
N LEU A 92 -10.81 -4.32 -3.96
CA LEU A 92 -10.83 -3.32 -2.89
C LEU A 92 -11.77 -3.73 -1.76
N ASP A 93 -12.95 -4.26 -2.08
CA ASP A 93 -13.91 -4.73 -1.08
C ASP A 93 -13.33 -5.87 -0.23
N ARG A 94 -12.66 -6.84 -0.86
CA ARG A 94 -11.99 -7.94 -0.16
C ARG A 94 -10.88 -7.44 0.76
N ALA A 95 -10.06 -6.51 0.28
CA ALA A 95 -9.01 -5.90 1.09
C ALA A 95 -9.58 -5.13 2.29
N LEU A 96 -10.67 -4.37 2.08
CA LEU A 96 -11.36 -3.64 3.14
C LEU A 96 -12.05 -4.57 4.16
N ASP A 97 -12.60 -5.70 3.72
CA ASP A 97 -13.15 -6.72 4.62
C ASP A 97 -12.08 -7.36 5.48
N ALA A 98 -10.94 -7.74 4.89
CA ALA A 98 -9.80 -8.26 5.62
C ALA A 98 -9.26 -7.20 6.61
N HIS A 99 -9.27 -5.93 6.23
CA HIS A 99 -8.90 -4.82 7.12
C HIS A 99 -9.83 -4.70 8.33
N ARG A 100 -11.15 -4.74 8.10
CA ARG A 100 -12.15 -4.72 9.19
C ARG A 100 -11.99 -5.89 10.15
N LYS A 101 -11.49 -7.03 9.68
CA LYS A 101 -11.20 -8.23 10.47
C LYS A 101 -9.84 -8.20 11.16
N GLY A 102 -9.03 -7.15 10.95
CA GLY A 102 -7.68 -7.04 11.49
C GLY A 102 -6.65 -7.97 10.83
N GLN A 103 -6.96 -8.50 9.65
CA GLN A 103 -6.09 -9.45 8.92
C GLN A 103 -5.06 -8.74 8.02
N LYS A 104 -5.34 -7.50 7.61
CA LYS A 104 -4.41 -6.62 6.89
C LYS A 104 -4.70 -5.16 7.19
N VAL A 105 -3.80 -4.26 6.81
CA VAL A 105 -3.97 -2.81 7.00
C VAL A 105 -4.14 -2.11 5.66
N VAL A 106 -5.30 -1.51 5.41
CA VAL A 106 -5.51 -0.67 4.21
C VAL A 106 -5.18 0.78 4.57
N VAL A 107 -4.33 1.43 3.78
CA VAL A 107 -3.85 2.80 4.01
C VAL A 107 -4.12 3.65 2.77
N PRO A 108 -5.11 4.56 2.81
CA PRO A 108 -5.29 5.57 1.78
C PRO A 108 -4.15 6.59 1.82
N VAL A 109 -3.47 6.75 0.68
CA VAL A 109 -2.46 7.79 0.41
C VAL A 109 -3.01 8.79 -0.59
N LEU A 110 -3.27 10.02 -0.15
CA LEU A 110 -3.98 11.03 -0.94
C LEU A 110 -3.05 11.75 -1.93
N LEU A 111 -3.13 11.40 -3.22
CA LEU A 111 -2.28 12.02 -4.24
C LEU A 111 -2.76 13.42 -4.63
N ARG A 112 -4.01 13.54 -5.09
CA ARG A 112 -4.57 14.79 -5.60
C ARG A 112 -6.05 14.92 -5.27
N SER A 113 -6.52 16.16 -5.19
CA SER A 113 -7.91 16.46 -4.85
C SER A 113 -8.88 15.76 -5.80
N CYS A 114 -9.80 15.00 -5.21
CA CYS A 114 -10.83 14.24 -5.92
C CYS A 114 -12.00 13.95 -4.96
N PHE A 115 -13.13 13.52 -5.52
CA PHE A 115 -14.35 13.23 -4.78
C PHE A 115 -14.32 11.84 -4.12
N TRP A 116 -13.26 11.54 -3.37
CA TRP A 116 -13.04 10.23 -2.74
C TRP A 116 -13.81 10.00 -1.44
N LYS A 117 -14.38 11.07 -0.85
CA LYS A 117 -15.01 10.99 0.48
C LYS A 117 -16.25 10.10 0.53
N GLU A 118 -16.89 9.85 -0.60
CA GLU A 118 -18.01 8.91 -0.71
C GLU A 118 -17.57 7.44 -0.80
N LEU A 119 -16.27 7.17 -0.96
CA LEU A 119 -15.76 5.81 -1.08
C LEU A 119 -15.54 5.19 0.29
N PRO A 120 -15.65 3.84 0.43
CA PRO A 120 -15.38 3.15 1.68
C PRO A 120 -14.01 3.45 2.32
N LEU A 121 -13.01 3.78 1.50
CA LEU A 121 -11.66 4.20 1.95
C LEU A 121 -11.68 5.42 2.88
N SER A 122 -12.67 6.31 2.76
CA SER A 122 -12.76 7.53 3.55
C SER A 122 -13.03 7.29 5.04
N LYS A 123 -13.45 6.08 5.40
CA LYS A 123 -13.69 5.64 6.78
C LYS A 123 -12.40 5.25 7.51
N LEU A 124 -11.29 5.12 6.80
CA LEU A 124 -9.98 4.72 7.34
C LEU A 124 -9.15 5.95 7.71
N GLY A 125 -8.08 5.76 8.49
CA GLY A 125 -7.07 6.81 8.66
C GLY A 125 -6.23 6.95 7.38
N TRP A 126 -6.04 8.18 6.89
CA TRP A 126 -5.28 8.46 5.66
C TRP A 126 -4.02 9.29 5.91
N THR A 127 -3.20 9.40 4.87
CA THR A 127 -2.01 10.28 4.83
C THR A 127 -1.76 10.77 3.40
N PRO A 128 -1.06 11.89 3.16
CA PRO A 128 -0.74 12.97 4.11
C PRO A 128 -2.02 13.71 4.56
N ARG A 129 -1.85 14.72 5.42
CA ARG A 129 -2.98 15.61 5.79
C ARG A 129 -3.49 16.44 4.62
N GLN A 130 -2.61 16.80 3.70
CA GLN A 130 -2.92 17.47 2.44
C GLN A 130 -2.59 16.54 1.28
N TRP A 131 -3.13 16.83 0.10
CA TRP A 131 -2.84 16.08 -1.11
C TRP A 131 -1.36 16.22 -1.48
N ILE A 132 -0.70 15.13 -1.88
CA ILE A 132 0.70 15.17 -2.37
C ILE A 132 0.90 16.29 -3.39
N THR A 133 -0.02 16.46 -4.35
CA THR A 133 0.08 17.48 -5.40
C THR A 133 -0.18 18.91 -4.93
N SER A 134 -0.73 19.09 -3.73
CA SER A 134 -1.01 20.42 -3.15
C SER A 134 0.10 20.90 -2.22
N HIS A 135 1.07 20.05 -1.87
CA HIS A 135 2.24 20.48 -1.10
C HIS A 135 3.20 21.29 -1.97
N GLU A 136 3.74 22.37 -1.41
CA GLU A 136 4.83 23.15 -2.03
C GLU A 136 6.08 22.27 -2.23
N ASN A 137 6.41 21.47 -1.21
CA ASN A 137 7.48 20.49 -1.24
C ASN A 137 6.90 19.07 -1.14
N ARG A 138 6.92 18.33 -2.26
CA ARG A 138 6.41 16.96 -2.31
C ARG A 138 7.27 15.97 -1.53
N ASP A 139 8.57 16.22 -1.36
CA ASP A 139 9.45 15.34 -0.59
C ASP A 139 9.10 15.34 0.90
N GLU A 140 8.65 16.48 1.44
CA GLU A 140 8.14 16.55 2.81
C GLU A 140 6.83 15.76 2.96
N ALA A 141 5.94 15.86 1.97
CA ALA A 141 4.69 15.11 1.96
C ALA A 141 4.94 13.59 1.90
N TRP A 142 5.87 13.14 1.06
CA TRP A 142 6.29 11.75 0.99
C TRP A 142 7.00 11.28 2.27
N THR A 143 7.81 12.14 2.88
CA THR A 143 8.44 11.86 4.18
C THR A 143 7.39 11.64 5.28
N GLU A 144 6.31 12.43 5.31
CA GLU A 144 5.17 12.22 6.23
C GLU A 144 4.53 10.84 6.01
N VAL A 145 4.24 10.50 4.75
CA VAL A 145 3.64 9.21 4.38
C VAL A 145 4.52 8.05 4.83
N VAL A 146 5.81 8.05 4.48
CA VAL A 146 6.74 6.97 4.84
C VAL A 146 6.93 6.87 6.35
N THR A 147 6.95 8.00 7.07
CA THR A 147 7.05 8.00 8.54
C THR A 147 5.84 7.32 9.19
N LYS A 148 4.62 7.60 8.69
CA LYS A 148 3.40 6.95 9.17
C LYS A 148 3.34 5.48 8.79
N LEU A 149 3.71 5.12 7.56
CA LEU A 149 3.80 3.73 7.12
C LEU A 149 4.79 2.94 7.97
N ARG A 150 5.96 3.51 8.28
CA ARG A 150 6.95 2.88 9.17
C ARG A 150 6.36 2.58 10.55
N LYS A 151 5.55 3.49 11.10
CA LYS A 151 4.87 3.24 12.38
C LYS A 151 3.93 2.03 12.28
N ILE A 152 3.11 1.96 11.22
CA ILE A 152 2.21 0.82 10.98
C ILE A 152 3.01 -0.49 10.84
N ILE A 153 4.09 -0.48 10.04
CA ILE A 153 4.98 -1.64 9.86
C ILE A 153 5.54 -2.12 11.21
N LEU A 154 5.98 -1.20 12.07
CA LEU A 154 6.50 -1.54 13.39
C LEU A 154 5.41 -2.01 14.36
N ASP A 155 4.16 -1.55 14.19
CA ASP A 155 3.04 -1.98 15.02
C ASP A 155 2.55 -3.38 14.62
N ILE A 156 2.64 -3.78 13.34
CA ILE A 156 2.33 -5.14 12.89
C ILE A 156 3.40 -6.16 13.34
N LYS A 157 4.67 -5.75 13.40
CA LYS A 157 5.78 -6.62 13.84
C LYS A 157 5.85 -6.88 15.35
N LYS A 158 4.99 -6.25 16.16
CA LYS A 158 4.95 -6.42 17.62
C LYS A 158 4.07 -7.60 18.01
#